data_AF-A0A7R9KXA8-F1
#
_entry.id   AF-A0A7R9KXA8-F1
#
_cell.length_a   1.000
_cell.length_b   1.000
_cell.length_c   1.000
_cell.angle_alpha   90.00
_cell.angle_beta   90.00
_cell.angle_gamma   90.00
#
_symmetry.space_group_name_H-M   'P 1'
#
loop_
_entity.id
_entity.type
_entity.pdbx_description
1 polymer ?
#
loop_
_entity_poly.entity_id
_entity_poly.type
_entity_poly.pdbx_seq_one_letter_code
_entity_poly.pdbx_strand_id
1 'polypeptide(L)'
;MNNNICQNENYYIAYDPIDPDGQLQWLIDELNSAETDGSYVMLLGHVPPADCYTAWSNNYFRIMERYQHLIVSSYFGHTHNDEIVVLYNKNHETNGTYAVSHGYIGASLTAYNLLNPGYRIFTLDSNGKPLDWDIFYTNITDDNIKGKGVQPKWQSDTSAKQIYGMDSLSTESWDKFMTRAEKDDRLVELYINHYHRFKYVNNCRADASYNFSK
;
A
#
# COMPACT_ATOMS: atom_id res chain seq x y z
N MET A 1 2.45 -13.11 -5.12
CA MET A 1 1.03 -13.51 -5.09
C MET A 1 0.40 -13.20 -6.44
N ASN A 2 -0.38 -14.12 -7.01
CA ASN A 2 -1.24 -13.79 -8.14
C ASN A 2 -2.60 -13.37 -7.58
N ASN A 3 -2.82 -12.07 -7.38
CA ASN A 3 -4.07 -11.58 -6.78
C ASN A 3 -5.24 -11.48 -7.76
N ASN A 4 -5.07 -11.83 -9.05
CA ASN A 4 -6.21 -11.87 -9.98
C ASN A 4 -7.24 -12.93 -9.55
N ILE A 5 -6.81 -13.98 -8.84
CA ILE A 5 -7.69 -15.04 -8.35
C ILE A 5 -8.61 -14.59 -7.21
N CYS A 6 -8.33 -13.45 -6.57
CA CYS A 6 -9.14 -12.92 -5.47
C CYS A 6 -10.03 -11.76 -5.93
N GLN A 7 -9.79 -11.21 -7.13
CA GLN A 7 -10.33 -9.93 -7.55
C GLN A 7 -11.83 -10.05 -7.88
N ASN A 8 -12.63 -9.08 -7.44
CA ASN A 8 -14.08 -9.13 -7.58
C ASN A 8 -14.57 -9.17 -9.05
N GLU A 9 -13.78 -8.67 -9.99
CA GLU A 9 -14.09 -8.65 -11.43
C GLU A 9 -13.66 -9.93 -12.15
N ASN A 10 -13.00 -10.86 -11.47
CA ASN A 10 -12.68 -12.17 -12.03
C ASN A 10 -13.87 -13.14 -11.89
N TYR A 11 -14.70 -13.17 -12.94
CA TYR A 11 -15.91 -14.03 -12.97
C TYR A 11 -15.62 -15.54 -12.86
N TYR A 12 -14.38 -15.99 -13.11
CA TYR A 12 -14.02 -17.41 -12.96
C TYR A 12 -14.04 -17.89 -11.50
N ILE A 13 -13.95 -16.97 -10.53
CA ILE A 13 -14.06 -17.29 -9.10
C ILE A 13 -15.42 -17.94 -8.78
N ALA A 14 -16.48 -17.65 -9.55
CA ALA A 14 -17.77 -18.30 -9.36
C ALA A 14 -17.75 -19.81 -9.61
N TYR A 15 -16.78 -20.31 -10.37
CA TYR A 15 -16.61 -21.74 -10.63
C TYR A 15 -15.90 -22.46 -9.48
N ASP A 16 -14.87 -21.83 -8.92
CA ASP A 16 -14.08 -22.37 -7.81
C ASP A 16 -13.70 -21.26 -6.82
N PRO A 17 -14.57 -20.94 -5.85
CA PRO A 17 -14.40 -19.79 -4.96
C PRO A 17 -13.57 -20.07 -3.71
N ILE A 18 -13.29 -21.35 -3.41
CA ILE A 18 -12.65 -21.78 -2.17
C ILE A 18 -11.16 -21.89 -2.42
N ASP A 19 -10.42 -20.86 -1.99
CA ASP A 19 -8.96 -20.75 -2.18
C ASP A 19 -8.50 -21.19 -3.59
N PRO A 20 -8.84 -20.41 -4.63
CA PRO A 20 -8.52 -20.79 -6.00
C PRO A 20 -7.02 -21.06 -6.16
N ASP A 21 -6.68 -22.14 -6.87
CA ASP A 21 -5.31 -22.65 -7.02
C ASP A 21 -4.58 -22.99 -5.70
N GLY A 22 -5.27 -23.04 -4.56
CA GLY A 22 -4.68 -23.29 -3.24
C GLY A 22 -3.69 -22.21 -2.79
N GLN A 23 -3.82 -20.97 -3.29
CA GLN A 23 -2.80 -19.93 -3.10
C GLN A 23 -2.65 -19.48 -1.64
N LEU A 24 -3.73 -19.41 -0.86
CA LEU A 24 -3.65 -19.06 0.55
C LEU A 24 -3.05 -20.21 1.38
N GLN A 25 -3.39 -21.46 1.05
CA GLN A 25 -2.72 -22.61 1.66
C GLN A 25 -1.22 -22.61 1.36
N TRP A 26 -0.84 -22.42 0.10
CA TRP A 26 0.57 -22.28 -0.30
C TRP A 26 1.27 -21.15 0.47
N LEU A 27 0.63 -19.98 0.60
CA LEU A 27 1.18 -18.85 1.36
C LEU A 27 1.44 -19.24 2.83
N ILE A 28 0.52 -19.97 3.47
CA ILE A 28 0.69 -20.46 4.84
C ILE A 28 1.91 -21.39 4.93
N ASP A 29 2.07 -22.30 3.97
CA ASP A 29 3.17 -23.26 3.96
C ASP A 29 4.54 -22.55 3.81
N GLU A 30 4.64 -21.57 2.92
CA GLU A 30 5.85 -20.74 2.76
C GLU A 30 6.16 -19.93 4.02
N LEU A 31 5.14 -19.34 4.66
CA LEU A 31 5.32 -18.58 5.90
C LEU A 31 5.74 -19.47 7.07
N ASN A 32 5.24 -20.70 7.16
CA ASN A 32 5.69 -21.68 8.14
C ASN A 32 7.16 -22.08 7.92
N SER A 33 7.57 -22.25 6.66
CA SER A 33 8.98 -22.52 6.35
C SER A 33 9.86 -21.34 6.75
N ALA A 34 9.47 -20.12 6.39
CA ALA A 34 10.20 -18.91 6.75
C ALA A 34 10.30 -18.73 8.27
N GLU A 35 9.24 -19.03 9.03
CA GLU A 35 9.24 -19.01 10.50
C GLU A 35 10.28 -19.98 11.07
N THR A 36 10.31 -21.20 10.53
CA THR A 36 11.24 -22.26 10.95
C THR A 36 12.69 -21.88 10.66
N ASP A 37 12.93 -21.25 9.51
CA ASP A 37 14.26 -20.83 9.05
C ASP A 37 14.71 -19.48 9.62
N GLY A 38 13.85 -18.79 10.39
CA GLY A 38 14.13 -17.45 10.93
C GLY A 38 14.24 -16.36 9.84
N SER A 39 13.56 -16.55 8.72
CA SER A 39 13.57 -15.63 7.57
C SER A 39 12.44 -14.60 7.63
N TYR A 40 12.73 -13.41 7.12
CA TYR A 40 11.75 -12.35 6.94
C TYR A 40 11.12 -12.42 5.54
N VAL A 41 9.87 -11.99 5.43
CA VAL A 41 9.08 -12.10 4.19
C VAL A 41 8.59 -10.73 3.72
N MET A 42 8.82 -10.44 2.44
CA MET A 42 8.17 -9.35 1.72
C MET A 42 7.11 -9.95 0.80
N LEU A 43 5.87 -9.45 0.89
CA LEU A 43 4.79 -9.90 0.01
C LEU A 43 4.64 -8.95 -1.17
N LEU A 44 4.65 -9.51 -2.39
CA LEU A 44 4.42 -8.76 -3.61
C LEU A 44 3.16 -9.27 -4.29
N GLY A 45 2.29 -8.33 -4.67
CA GLY A 45 1.01 -8.58 -5.30
C GLY A 45 0.63 -7.49 -6.30
N HIS A 46 -0.42 -7.73 -7.09
CA HIS A 46 -0.96 -6.70 -8.00
C HIS A 46 -2.14 -5.98 -7.36
N VAL A 47 -3.24 -6.72 -7.15
CA VAL A 47 -4.48 -6.23 -6.55
C VAL A 47 -4.33 -6.21 -5.02
N PRO A 48 -4.59 -5.07 -4.35
CA PRO A 48 -4.54 -5.01 -2.89
C PRO A 48 -5.65 -5.87 -2.26
N PRO A 49 -5.44 -6.44 -1.07
CA PRO A 49 -6.41 -7.36 -0.45
C PRO A 49 -7.80 -6.74 -0.19
N ALA A 50 -7.90 -5.42 -0.08
CA ALA A 50 -9.16 -4.71 0.11
C ALA A 50 -10.10 -4.81 -1.11
N ASP A 51 -9.53 -5.00 -2.31
CA ASP A 51 -10.29 -5.15 -3.57
C ASP A 51 -10.61 -6.63 -3.89
N CYS A 52 -10.19 -7.56 -3.02
CA CYS A 52 -10.54 -8.97 -3.13
C CYS A 52 -11.94 -9.27 -2.57
N TYR A 53 -12.54 -10.40 -2.97
CA TYR A 53 -13.78 -10.86 -2.35
C TYR A 53 -13.62 -11.17 -0.86
N THR A 54 -14.68 -10.92 -0.10
CA THR A 54 -14.68 -10.89 1.38
C THR A 54 -14.11 -12.15 2.04
N ALA A 55 -14.39 -13.34 1.51
CA ALA A 55 -13.90 -14.57 2.09
C ALA A 55 -12.37 -14.70 1.93
N TRP A 56 -11.82 -14.33 0.77
CA TRP A 56 -10.37 -14.35 0.54
C TRP A 56 -9.66 -13.32 1.40
N SER A 57 -10.14 -12.06 1.39
CA SER A 57 -9.52 -10.97 2.14
C SER A 57 -9.50 -11.22 3.65
N ASN A 58 -10.58 -11.78 4.23
CA ASN A 58 -10.61 -12.15 5.64
C ASN A 58 -9.60 -13.26 5.98
N ASN A 59 -9.41 -14.26 5.12
CA ASN A 59 -8.43 -15.32 5.36
C ASN A 59 -7.00 -14.78 5.19
N TYR A 60 -6.75 -13.95 4.17
CA TYR A 60 -5.50 -13.23 4.02
C TYR A 60 -5.16 -12.42 5.29
N PHE A 61 -6.12 -11.66 5.85
CA PHE A 61 -5.87 -10.89 7.07
C PHE A 61 -5.54 -11.75 8.29
N ARG A 62 -6.18 -12.91 8.45
CA ARG A 62 -5.84 -13.86 9.53
C ARG A 62 -4.42 -14.40 9.38
N ILE A 63 -3.98 -14.66 8.14
CA ILE A 63 -2.60 -15.07 7.84
C ILE A 63 -1.64 -13.94 8.20
N MET A 64 -1.91 -12.71 7.74
CA MET A 64 -1.09 -11.54 8.09
C MET A 64 -0.97 -11.35 9.61
N GLU A 65 -2.07 -11.53 10.35
CA GLU A 65 -2.09 -11.45 11.81
C GLU A 65 -1.26 -12.55 12.49
N ARG A 66 -1.36 -13.79 12.02
CA ARG A 66 -0.57 -14.92 12.53
C ARG A 66 0.93 -14.74 12.30
N TYR A 67 1.33 -14.20 11.16
CA TYR A 67 2.75 -14.10 10.75
C TYR A 67 3.31 -12.67 10.79
N GLN A 68 2.66 -11.76 11.52
CA GLN A 68 3.03 -10.34 11.62
C GLN A 68 4.48 -10.07 12.07
N HIS A 69 5.10 -11.03 12.77
CA HIS A 69 6.48 -10.93 13.24
C HIS A 69 7.53 -11.29 12.17
N LEU A 70 7.11 -11.92 11.06
CA LEU A 70 7.96 -12.33 9.93
C LEU A 70 7.77 -11.43 8.72
N ILE A 71 6.53 -10.99 8.48
CA ILE A 71 6.19 -10.19 7.30
C ILE A 71 6.60 -8.74 7.55
N VAL A 72 7.65 -8.29 6.85
CA VAL A 72 8.24 -6.95 7.09
C VAL A 72 7.48 -5.85 6.36
N SER A 73 6.85 -6.17 5.22
CA SER A 73 6.03 -5.26 4.42
C SER A 73 5.31 -6.00 3.29
N SER A 74 4.23 -5.39 2.78
CA SER A 74 3.55 -5.83 1.55
C SER A 74 3.57 -4.74 0.49
N TYR A 75 3.62 -5.12 -0.78
CA TYR A 75 3.70 -4.20 -1.93
C TYR A 75 2.67 -4.58 -2.99
N PHE A 76 1.84 -3.62 -3.37
CA PHE A 76 0.75 -3.77 -4.33
C PHE A 76 0.76 -2.64 -5.36
N GLY A 77 -0.14 -2.72 -6.34
CA GLY A 77 -0.42 -1.67 -7.32
C GLY A 77 -1.92 -1.61 -7.60
N HIS A 78 -2.31 -1.77 -8.87
CA HIS A 78 -3.70 -1.84 -9.34
C HIS A 78 -4.50 -0.53 -9.27
N THR A 79 -4.51 0.16 -8.12
CA THR A 79 -5.32 1.38 -7.93
C THR A 79 -4.82 2.58 -8.72
N HIS A 80 -3.56 2.54 -9.15
CA HIS A 80 -2.80 3.61 -9.80
C HIS A 80 -2.52 4.83 -8.91
N ASN A 81 -3.03 4.89 -7.69
CA ASN A 81 -2.72 5.98 -6.75
C ASN A 81 -1.52 5.60 -5.88
N ASP A 82 -1.03 6.60 -5.15
CA ASP A 82 0.10 6.40 -4.25
C ASP A 82 -0.37 6.28 -2.80
N GLU A 83 -0.44 5.05 -2.29
CA GLU A 83 -1.17 4.76 -1.05
C GLU A 83 -0.35 3.98 -0.02
N ILE A 84 -0.81 4.05 1.21
CA ILE A 84 -0.46 3.16 2.30
C ILE A 84 -1.73 2.44 2.79
N VAL A 85 -1.59 1.17 3.13
CA VAL A 85 -2.61 0.37 3.82
C VAL A 85 -2.05 -0.06 5.15
N VAL A 86 -2.84 0.10 6.21
CA VAL A 86 -2.53 -0.42 7.55
C VAL A 86 -3.60 -1.45 7.89
N LEU A 87 -3.17 -2.65 8.27
CA LEU A 87 -4.05 -3.74 8.68
C LEU A 87 -4.10 -3.76 10.20
N TYR A 88 -5.30 -3.81 10.75
CA TYR A 88 -5.56 -3.88 12.18
C TYR A 88 -6.07 -5.26 12.57
N ASN A 89 -5.79 -5.67 13.82
CA ASN A 89 -6.29 -6.92 14.35
C ASN A 89 -7.83 -6.94 14.36
N LYS A 90 -8.42 -8.12 14.15
CA LYS A 90 -9.86 -8.27 14.31
C LYS A 90 -10.16 -8.45 15.79
N ASN A 91 -10.77 -7.44 16.41
CA ASN A 91 -11.15 -7.42 17.84
C ASN A 91 -11.92 -8.70 18.25
N HIS A 92 -11.19 -9.71 18.72
CA HIS A 92 -11.74 -10.98 19.19
C HIS A 92 -11.30 -11.26 20.63
N GLU A 93 -11.35 -10.23 21.48
CA GLU A 93 -11.27 -10.28 22.96
C GLU A 93 -10.04 -9.55 23.57
N THR A 94 -10.35 -8.75 24.60
CA THR A 94 -9.50 -8.17 25.66
C THR A 94 -8.41 -7.13 25.35
N ASN A 95 -7.76 -7.10 24.18
CA ASN A 95 -6.52 -6.29 24.01
C ASN A 95 -6.66 -4.97 23.22
N GLY A 96 -7.86 -4.62 22.75
CA GLY A 96 -8.08 -3.41 21.93
C GLY A 96 -7.58 -3.55 20.48
N THR A 97 -7.79 -2.48 19.71
CA THR A 97 -7.37 -2.38 18.31
C THR A 97 -5.90 -1.95 18.22
N TYR A 98 -5.09 -2.67 17.45
CA TYR A 98 -3.69 -2.35 17.16
C TYR A 98 -3.31 -2.73 15.72
N ALA A 99 -2.34 -2.00 15.17
CA ALA A 99 -1.85 -2.26 13.82
C ALA A 99 -0.99 -3.53 13.78
N VAL A 100 -1.35 -4.45 12.90
CA VAL A 100 -0.75 -5.76 12.69
C VAL A 100 0.28 -5.73 11.59
N SER A 101 -0.03 -5.07 10.48
CA SER A 101 0.86 -4.98 9.31
C SER A 101 0.61 -3.69 8.56
N HIS A 102 1.54 -3.31 7.69
CA HIS A 102 1.36 -2.26 6.72
C HIS A 102 1.72 -2.75 5.32
N GLY A 103 1.25 -2.04 4.29
CA GLY A 103 1.57 -2.31 2.91
C GLY A 103 1.51 -1.05 2.06
N TYR A 104 2.26 -1.05 0.97
CA TYR A 104 2.36 0.08 0.05
C TYR A 104 1.63 -0.24 -1.24
N ILE A 105 0.80 0.69 -1.70
CA ILE A 105 0.23 0.63 -3.05
C ILE A 105 1.00 1.65 -3.90
N GLY A 106 1.78 1.15 -4.85
CA GLY A 106 2.64 1.99 -5.67
C GLY A 106 1.86 2.74 -6.76
N ALA A 107 2.22 4.00 -6.95
CA ALA A 107 1.90 4.78 -8.13
C ALA A 107 2.11 4.03 -9.45
N SER A 108 1.38 4.43 -10.50
CA SER A 108 1.53 3.86 -11.83
C SER A 108 2.35 4.74 -12.78
N LEU A 109 3.07 4.12 -13.72
CA LEU A 109 3.70 4.85 -14.82
C LEU A 109 2.68 5.39 -15.82
N THR A 110 1.49 4.80 -15.89
CA THR A 110 0.42 5.29 -16.77
C THR A 110 -0.19 6.58 -16.22
N ALA A 111 -0.62 7.44 -17.14
CA ALA A 111 -1.40 8.63 -16.83
C ALA A 111 -2.91 8.32 -16.65
N TYR A 112 -3.32 7.06 -16.75
CA TYR A 112 -4.71 6.64 -16.54
C TYR A 112 -5.11 6.77 -15.05
N ASN A 113 -6.15 7.49 -14.65
CA ASN A 113 -7.04 8.38 -15.42
C ASN A 113 -6.82 9.82 -14.97
N LEU A 114 -5.95 10.56 -15.65
CA LEU A 114 -5.58 11.96 -15.36
C LEU A 114 -4.54 12.15 -14.25
N LEU A 115 -3.64 11.20 -14.06
CA LEU A 115 -2.58 11.30 -13.07
C LEU A 115 -1.21 11.53 -13.71
N ASN A 116 -0.26 12.06 -12.95
CA ASN A 116 1.12 12.20 -13.40
C ASN A 116 1.83 10.84 -13.30
N PRO A 117 2.51 10.34 -14.35
CA PRO A 117 3.38 9.16 -14.26
C PRO A 117 4.29 9.22 -13.03
N GLY A 118 4.39 8.12 -12.28
CA GLY A 118 5.19 8.07 -11.05
C GLY A 118 5.69 6.67 -10.69
N TYR A 119 6.72 6.63 -9.86
CA TYR A 119 7.28 5.42 -9.26
C TYR A 119 7.89 5.73 -7.89
N ARG A 120 8.07 4.71 -7.05
CA ARG A 120 8.79 4.81 -5.76
C ARG A 120 10.08 4.00 -5.78
N ILE A 121 11.10 4.48 -5.07
CA ILE A 121 12.32 3.73 -4.78
C ILE A 121 12.38 3.51 -3.27
N PHE A 122 12.39 2.24 -2.85
CA PHE A 122 12.51 1.88 -1.44
C PHE A 122 13.97 1.63 -1.07
N THR A 123 14.40 2.17 0.05
CA THR A 123 15.63 1.76 0.72
C THR A 123 15.28 0.70 1.76
N LEU A 124 15.90 -0.47 1.66
CA LEU A 124 15.65 -1.61 2.55
C LEU A 124 16.88 -1.89 3.42
N ASP A 125 16.66 -2.43 4.61
CA ASP A 125 17.74 -3.04 5.39
C ASP A 125 18.12 -4.45 4.88
N SER A 126 19.11 -5.07 5.51
CA SER A 126 19.57 -6.43 5.18
C SER A 126 18.50 -7.52 5.34
N ASN A 127 17.44 -7.24 6.08
CA ASN A 127 16.33 -8.16 6.32
C ASN A 127 15.13 -7.85 5.39
N GLY A 128 15.30 -6.90 4.46
CA GLY A 128 14.24 -6.48 3.53
C GLY A 128 13.24 -5.50 4.13
N LYS A 129 13.44 -5.02 5.36
CA LYS A 129 12.51 -4.07 5.99
C LYS A 129 12.69 -2.68 5.37
N PRO A 130 11.60 -1.96 5.03
CA PRO A 130 11.70 -0.61 4.49
C PRO A 130 12.24 0.37 5.54
N LEU A 131 13.35 1.04 5.20
CA LEU A 131 13.98 2.09 6.01
C LEU A 131 13.50 3.49 5.62
N ASP A 132 13.27 3.70 4.32
CA ASP A 132 12.74 4.91 3.75
C ASP A 132 12.25 4.66 2.30
N TRP A 133 11.56 5.64 1.71
CA TRP A 133 11.34 5.66 0.26
C TRP A 133 11.37 7.08 -0.30
N ASP A 134 11.72 7.17 -1.59
CA ASP A 134 11.64 8.37 -2.40
C ASP A 134 10.55 8.20 -3.47
N ILE A 135 9.77 9.26 -3.73
CA ILE A 135 8.78 9.27 -4.81
C ILE A 135 9.30 10.09 -5.98
N PHE A 136 9.08 9.57 -7.18
CA PHE A 136 9.39 10.24 -8.44
C PHE A 136 8.13 10.40 -9.27
N TYR A 137 7.97 11.56 -9.90
CA TYR A 137 6.84 11.84 -10.78
C TYR A 137 7.22 12.82 -11.89
N THR A 138 6.44 12.86 -12.97
CA THR A 138 6.59 13.85 -14.05
C THR A 138 5.37 14.73 -14.12
N ASN A 139 5.52 16.06 -14.20
CA ASN A 139 4.39 16.93 -14.53
C ASN A 139 4.07 16.80 -16.03
N ILE A 140 3.12 15.92 -16.35
CA ILE A 140 2.78 15.60 -17.73
C ILE A 140 2.19 16.81 -18.47
N THR A 141 1.58 17.78 -17.77
CA THR A 141 1.10 19.02 -18.39
C THR A 141 2.28 19.85 -18.89
N ASP A 142 3.26 20.11 -18.03
CA ASP A 142 4.43 20.92 -18.38
C ASP A 142 5.28 20.24 -19.46
N ASP A 143 5.43 18.92 -19.38
CA ASP A 143 6.20 18.15 -20.34
C ASP A 143 5.54 18.12 -21.72
N ASN A 144 4.21 18.04 -21.79
CA ASN A 144 3.48 18.10 -23.06
C ASN A 144 3.56 19.47 -23.75
N ILE A 145 3.62 20.57 -22.98
CA ILE A 145 3.76 21.94 -23.53
C ILE A 145 5.09 22.10 -24.28
N LYS A 146 6.15 21.41 -23.85
CA LYS A 146 7.49 21.48 -24.48
C LYS A 146 7.54 20.83 -25.86
N GLY A 147 6.57 19.99 -26.20
CA GLY A 147 6.43 19.39 -27.52
C GLY A 147 7.13 18.03 -27.68
N LYS A 148 6.96 17.43 -28.86
CA LYS A 148 7.45 16.08 -29.18
C LYS A 148 8.98 16.03 -29.20
N GLY A 149 9.54 14.93 -28.69
CA GLY A 149 10.99 14.68 -28.69
C GLY A 149 11.74 15.26 -27.48
N VAL A 150 11.06 16.05 -26.64
CA VAL A 150 11.60 16.49 -25.34
C VAL A 150 11.38 15.37 -24.32
N GLN A 151 12.45 14.98 -23.63
CA GLN A 151 12.37 13.98 -22.56
C GLN A 151 11.62 14.57 -21.35
N PRO A 152 10.76 13.78 -20.70
CA PRO A 152 10.03 14.24 -19.51
C PRO A 152 11.00 14.55 -18.37
N LYS A 153 10.70 15.59 -17.58
CA LYS A 153 11.51 15.94 -16.42
C LYS A 153 10.93 15.25 -15.19
N TRP A 154 11.66 14.25 -14.69
CA TRP A 154 11.35 13.63 -13.41
C TRP A 154 11.67 14.58 -12.25
N GLN A 155 10.68 14.77 -11.39
CA GLN A 155 10.74 15.47 -10.12
C GLN A 155 10.66 14.42 -9.00
N SER A 156 11.15 14.76 -7.81
CA SER A 156 11.15 13.83 -6.69
C SER A 156 10.98 14.54 -5.37
N ASP A 157 10.22 13.93 -4.49
CA ASP A 157 10.27 14.24 -3.06
C ASP A 157 11.02 13.09 -2.37
N THR A 158 12.02 13.49 -1.59
CA THR A 158 12.94 12.54 -0.95
C THR A 158 12.55 12.28 0.48
N SER A 159 12.71 11.03 0.91
CA SER A 159 12.47 10.56 2.27
C SER A 159 11.04 10.75 2.76
N ALA A 160 10.25 9.68 2.67
CA ALA A 160 8.94 9.55 3.31
C ALA A 160 8.97 9.98 4.78
N LYS A 161 10.04 9.63 5.50
CA LYS A 161 10.22 10.00 6.91
C LYS A 161 10.31 11.50 7.11
N GLN A 162 11.03 12.21 6.25
CA GLN A 162 11.12 13.67 6.32
C GLN A 162 9.80 14.33 5.94
N ILE A 163 9.21 13.90 4.82
CA ILE A 163 7.94 14.41 4.28
C ILE A 163 6.83 14.33 5.33
N TYR A 164 6.69 13.17 5.96
CA TYR A 164 5.63 12.92 6.93
C TYR A 164 6.07 13.12 8.38
N GLY A 165 7.30 13.54 8.66
CA GLY A 165 7.81 13.66 10.03
C GLY A 165 7.63 12.37 10.85
N MET A 166 8.18 11.27 10.35
CA MET A 166 8.11 9.93 10.94
C MET A 166 9.51 9.43 11.32
N ASP A 167 9.64 8.75 12.45
CA ASP A 167 10.94 8.20 12.90
C ASP A 167 11.34 6.94 12.11
N SER A 168 10.36 6.17 11.65
CA SER A 168 10.56 4.93 10.90
C SER A 168 9.39 4.65 9.96
N LEU A 169 9.52 3.64 9.12
CA LEU A 169 8.42 3.11 8.29
C LEU A 169 7.84 1.81 8.87
N SER A 170 7.97 1.58 10.18
CA SER A 170 7.38 0.42 10.84
C SER A 170 5.84 0.50 10.86
N THR A 171 5.19 -0.65 11.07
CA THR A 171 3.74 -0.72 11.29
C THR A 171 3.28 0.22 12.41
N GLU A 172 4.03 0.30 13.51
CA GLU A 172 3.72 1.21 14.62
C GLU A 172 3.84 2.69 14.22
N SER A 173 4.84 3.04 13.41
CA SER A 173 4.97 4.42 12.90
C SER A 173 3.82 4.77 11.95
N TRP A 174 3.37 3.83 11.13
CA TRP A 174 2.19 4.04 10.28
C TRP A 174 0.89 4.16 11.08
N ASP A 175 0.72 3.40 12.16
CA ASP A 175 -0.42 3.55 13.07
C ASP A 175 -0.47 4.95 13.73
N LYS A 176 0.68 5.42 14.21
CA LYS A 176 0.85 6.79 14.72
C LYS A 176 0.55 7.84 13.65
N PHE A 177 0.97 7.58 12.41
CA PHE A 177 0.66 8.44 11.27
C PHE A 177 -0.86 8.54 11.05
N MET A 178 -1.58 7.41 11.04
CA MET A 178 -3.04 7.40 10.87
C MET A 178 -3.72 8.22 11.97
N THR A 179 -3.37 7.98 13.24
CA THR A 179 -3.91 8.74 14.38
C THR A 179 -3.62 10.25 14.31
N ARG A 180 -2.47 10.64 13.76
CA ARG A 180 -2.12 12.05 13.57
C ARG A 180 -2.90 12.66 12.41
N ALA A 181 -3.04 11.93 11.30
CA ALA A 181 -3.79 12.37 10.12
C ALA A 181 -5.25 12.67 10.44
N GLU A 182 -5.89 11.94 11.35
CA GLU A 182 -7.24 12.23 11.84
C GLU A 182 -7.41 13.64 12.44
N LYS A 183 -6.31 14.26 12.89
CA LYS A 183 -6.31 15.53 13.65
C LYS A 183 -5.55 16.66 12.96
N ASP A 184 -4.88 16.37 11.84
CA ASP A 184 -4.02 17.31 11.13
C ASP A 184 -4.42 17.40 9.65
N ASP A 185 -5.29 18.37 9.35
CA ASP A 185 -5.77 18.63 7.99
C ASP A 185 -4.63 18.90 6.99
N ARG A 186 -3.50 19.48 7.45
CA ARG A 186 -2.36 19.76 6.56
C ARG A 186 -1.64 18.47 6.18
N LEU A 187 -1.53 17.54 7.13
CA LEU A 187 -0.96 16.23 6.86
C LEU A 187 -1.83 15.43 5.87
N VAL A 188 -3.15 15.51 6.03
CA VAL A 188 -4.10 14.90 5.09
C VAL A 188 -4.00 15.54 3.71
N GLU A 189 -3.94 16.87 3.63
CA GLU A 189 -3.78 17.59 2.36
C GLU A 189 -2.45 17.23 1.66
N LEU A 190 -1.36 17.14 2.41
CA LEU A 190 -0.07 16.68 1.91
C LEU A 190 -0.15 15.24 1.37
N TYR A 191 -0.75 14.33 2.13
CA TYR A 191 -0.92 12.94 1.71
C TYR A 191 -1.81 12.83 0.46
N ILE A 192 -2.91 13.57 0.37
CA ILE A 192 -3.80 13.62 -0.81
C ILE A 192 -3.05 14.12 -2.05
N ASN A 193 -2.18 15.11 -1.90
CA ASN A 193 -1.33 15.56 -3.01
C ASN A 193 -0.42 14.44 -3.50
N HIS A 194 0.20 13.65 -2.62
CA HIS A 194 0.98 12.48 -3.01
C HIS A 194 0.12 11.38 -3.64
N TYR A 195 -1.02 11.07 -3.03
CA TYR A 195 -2.00 10.09 -3.52
C TYR A 195 -2.36 10.34 -4.98
N HIS A 196 -2.63 11.60 -5.33
CA HIS A 196 -2.93 12.05 -6.70
C HIS A 196 -1.70 12.49 -7.50
N ARG A 197 -0.48 12.22 -7.01
CA ARG A 197 0.79 12.44 -7.72
C ARG A 197 0.96 13.90 -8.16
N PHE A 198 0.64 14.84 -7.28
CA PHE A 198 0.66 16.29 -7.49
C PHE A 198 -0.23 16.76 -8.65
N LYS A 199 -1.18 15.94 -9.08
CA LYS A 199 -2.23 16.41 -9.98
C LYS A 199 -3.26 17.19 -9.18
N TYR A 200 -3.60 18.37 -9.68
CA TYR A 200 -4.56 19.29 -9.07
C TYR A 200 -5.86 18.59 -8.61
N VAL A 201 -6.09 18.58 -7.31
CA VAL A 201 -7.29 18.05 -6.67
C VAL A 201 -8.10 19.24 -6.16
N ASN A 202 -9.29 19.46 -6.70
CA ASN A 202 -10.19 20.47 -6.15
C ASN A 202 -10.62 20.04 -4.73
N ASN A 203 -10.22 20.79 -3.70
CA ASN A 203 -10.77 20.84 -2.34
C ASN A 203 -11.39 19.52 -1.81
N CYS A 204 -10.56 18.50 -1.56
CA CYS A 204 -10.95 17.30 -0.78
C CYS A 204 -11.03 17.59 0.75
N ARG A 205 -11.67 18.69 1.15
CA ARG A 205 -11.66 19.17 2.55
C ARG A 205 -12.74 18.58 3.46
N ALA A 206 -13.81 17.99 2.92
CA ALA A 206 -14.99 17.66 3.73
C ALA A 206 -15.18 16.17 4.06
N ASP A 207 -14.51 15.25 3.33
CA ASP A 207 -14.79 13.79 3.44
C ASP A 207 -13.54 12.92 3.61
N ALA A 208 -12.33 13.51 3.57
CA ALA A 208 -11.09 12.75 3.64
C ALA A 208 -10.75 12.26 5.06
N SER A 209 -11.08 13.03 6.10
CA SER A 209 -10.87 12.63 7.49
C SER A 209 -11.70 11.41 7.89
N TYR A 210 -12.85 11.18 7.25
CA TYR A 210 -13.70 10.02 7.51
C TYR A 210 -13.04 8.69 7.12
N ASN A 211 -12.22 8.68 6.06
CA ASN A 211 -11.54 7.48 5.58
C ASN A 211 -10.31 7.09 6.40
N PHE A 212 -9.78 7.99 7.24
CA PHE A 212 -8.73 7.67 8.21
C PHE A 212 -9.28 7.15 9.54
N SER A 213 -10.58 7.33 9.80
CA SER A 213 -11.24 7.07 11.09
C SER A 213 -11.98 5.71 11.21
N LYS A 214 -11.73 4.75 10.32
CA LYS A 214 -12.40 3.44 10.32
C LYS A 214 -11.45 2.27 10.37
#